data_AF-A0A257KXB1-F1
#
_entry.id   AF-A0A257KXB1-F1
#
_cell.length_a   1.000
_cell.length_b   1.000
_cell.length_c   1.000
_cell.angle_alpha   90.00
_cell.angle_beta   90.00
_cell.angle_gamma   90.00
#
_symmetry.space_group_name_H-M   'P 1'
#
loop_
_entity.id
_entity.type
_entity.pdbx_description
1 polymer ?
#
loop_
_entity_poly.entity_id
_entity_poly.type
_entity_poly.pdbx_seq_one_letter_code
_entity_poly.pdbx_strand_id
1 'polypeptide(L)'
;MSKKKKNANKSQTLEMWATDLLLEAHAIYACPDHGYMRLRHSHHAVDYAKDLAKHRKFSGKNKRERVCAIEEVLDGLGDSCSGCE
;
A
#
# COMPACT_ATOMS: atom_id res chain seq x y z
N MET A 1 22.66 1.51 2.61
CA MET A 1 22.85 0.69 1.37
C MET A 1 21.64 -0.24 1.31
N SER A 2 20.76 -0.28 0.31
CA SER A 2 20.96 -0.28 -1.13
C SER A 2 19.68 0.17 -1.87
N LYS A 3 19.86 1.13 -2.77
CA LYS A 3 19.29 1.26 -4.13
C LYS A 3 18.06 0.37 -4.47
N LYS A 4 17.00 1.01 -4.95
CA LYS A 4 16.60 0.92 -6.39
C LYS A 4 15.52 1.92 -6.76
N LYS A 5 15.98 3.06 -7.29
CA LYS A 5 15.29 3.73 -8.39
C LYS A 5 15.39 2.77 -9.59
N LYS A 6 14.29 2.15 -10.01
CA LYS A 6 14.19 1.44 -11.29
C LYS A 6 12.92 1.86 -12.00
N ASN A 7 13.06 2.93 -12.78
CA ASN A 7 12.16 3.18 -13.89
C ASN A 7 12.53 2.19 -15.01
N ALA A 8 11.69 1.19 -15.25
CA ALA A 8 11.79 0.28 -16.39
C ALA A 8 10.45 -0.46 -16.52
N ASN A 9 9.55 0.03 -17.37
CA ASN A 9 8.42 -0.69 -18.01
C ASN A 9 8.01 -2.03 -17.35
N LYS A 10 7.62 -1.98 -16.09
CA LYS A 10 6.87 -3.05 -15.43
C LYS A 10 5.48 -2.50 -15.33
N SER A 11 4.51 -3.17 -15.94
CA SER A 11 3.11 -2.91 -15.66
C SER A 11 2.96 -2.86 -14.14
N GLN A 12 2.75 -1.67 -13.60
CA GLN A 12 2.51 -1.50 -12.17
C GLN A 12 1.30 -2.38 -11.86
N THR A 13 1.42 -3.29 -10.90
CA THR A 13 0.29 -4.12 -10.50
C THR A 13 -0.68 -3.28 -9.69
N LEU A 14 -1.95 -3.71 -9.63
CA LEU A 14 -2.96 -3.03 -8.82
C LEU A 14 -2.56 -3.04 -7.33
N GLU A 15 -1.93 -4.12 -6.87
CA GLU A 15 -1.39 -4.28 -5.52
C GLU A 15 -0.25 -3.30 -5.21
N MET A 16 0.71 -3.14 -6.14
CA MET A 16 1.80 -2.17 -5.99
C MET A 16 1.27 -0.74 -5.96
N TRP A 17 0.28 -0.44 -6.80
CA TRP A 17 -0.40 0.85 -6.80
C TRP A 17 -1.17 1.11 -5.49
N ALA A 18 -1.87 0.10 -4.98
CA ALA A 18 -2.58 0.20 -3.70
C ALA A 18 -1.62 0.41 -2.53
N THR A 19 -0.49 -0.31 -2.53
CA THR A 19 0.60 -0.13 -1.55
C THR A 19 1.15 1.30 -1.58
N ASP A 20 1.34 1.88 -2.76
CA ASP A 20 1.82 3.27 -2.90
C ASP A 20 0.83 4.29 -2.30
N LEU A 21 -0.48 4.11 -2.52
CA LEU A 21 -1.49 4.95 -1.89
C LEU A 21 -1.54 4.79 -0.37
N LEU A 22 -1.35 3.58 0.13
CA LEU A 22 -1.31 3.31 1.58
C LEU A 22 -0.08 3.97 2.23
N LEU A 23 1.05 4.00 1.55
CA LEU A 23 2.25 4.73 1.99
C LEU A 23 2.03 6.24 1.96
N GLU A 24 1.46 6.78 0.88
CA GLU A 24 1.12 8.20 0.75
C GLU A 24 0.14 8.65 1.83
N ALA A 25 -0.84 7.81 2.17
CA ALA A 25 -1.80 8.06 3.23
C ALA A 25 -1.26 7.82 4.64
N HIS A 26 -0.03 7.32 4.78
CA HIS A 26 0.55 6.85 6.04
C HIS A 26 -0.34 5.82 6.77
N ALA A 27 -1.04 4.98 6.02
CA ALA A 27 -1.81 3.85 6.57
C ALA A 27 -0.90 2.66 6.90
N ILE A 28 0.23 2.55 6.19
CA ILE A 28 1.27 1.55 6.41
C ILE A 28 2.64 2.22 6.50
N TYR A 29 3.60 1.53 7.09
CA TYR A 29 4.99 1.97 7.16
C TYR A 29 5.94 0.78 7.15
N ALA A 30 7.17 1.00 6.72
CA ALA A 30 8.21 -0.02 6.79
C ALA A 30 8.79 -0.10 8.20
N CYS A 31 8.98 -1.32 8.71
CA CYS A 31 9.78 -1.57 9.89
C CYS A 31 11.19 -0.99 9.69
N PRO A 32 11.72 -0.16 10.60
CA PRO A 32 13.03 0.47 10.43
C PRO A 32 14.17 -0.55 10.42
N ASP A 33 14.00 -1.69 11.09
CA ASP A 33 15.04 -2.70 11.26
C ASP A 33 15.01 -3.76 10.15
N HIS A 34 13.80 -4.22 9.78
CA HIS A 34 13.62 -5.34 8.86
C HIS A 34 13.03 -4.98 7.49
N GLY A 35 12.51 -3.76 7.32
CA GLY A 35 11.93 -3.28 6.05
C GLY A 35 10.57 -3.87 5.68
N TYR A 36 10.02 -4.79 6.47
CA TYR A 36 8.66 -5.31 6.25
C TYR A 36 7.61 -4.23 6.47
N MET A 37 6.61 -4.17 5.58
CA MET A 37 5.46 -3.29 5.72
C MET A 37 4.59 -3.75 6.88
N ARG A 38 4.09 -2.78 7.66
CA ARG A 38 3.19 -3.00 8.79
C ARG A 38 2.06 -1.98 8.79
N LEU A 39 0.95 -2.36 9.41
CA LEU A 39 -0.19 -1.48 9.63
C LEU A 39 0.15 -0.38 10.65
N ARG A 40 -0.34 0.85 10.40
CA ARG A 40 -0.28 1.95 11.38
C ARG A 40 -1.49 2.00 12.32
N HIS A 41 -2.51 1.17 12.08
CA HIS A 41 -3.77 1.13 12.85
C HIS A 41 -4.53 2.48 12.91
N SER A 42 -4.35 3.34 11.90
CA SER A 42 -5.08 4.60 11.80
C SER A 42 -6.26 4.46 10.84
N HIS A 43 -7.48 4.40 11.39
CA HIS A 43 -8.70 4.37 10.57
C HIS A 43 -8.78 5.57 9.62
N HIS A 44 -8.37 6.77 10.08
CA HIS A 44 -8.34 7.97 9.24
C HIS A 44 -7.36 7.85 8.05
N ALA A 45 -6.19 7.25 8.26
CA ALA A 45 -5.24 7.01 7.18
C ALA A 45 -5.80 6.02 6.15
N VAL A 46 -6.50 4.97 6.62
CA VAL A 46 -7.16 4.00 5.73
C VAL A 46 -8.28 4.66 4.93
N ASP A 47 -9.14 5.46 5.56
CA ASP A 47 -10.19 6.21 4.87
C ASP A 47 -9.62 7.16 3.81
N TYR A 48 -8.53 7.85 4.14
CA TYR A 48 -7.84 8.73 3.19
C TYR A 48 -7.26 7.94 2.00
N ALA A 49 -6.64 6.78 2.23
CA ALA A 49 -6.16 5.91 1.16
C ALA A 49 -7.31 5.43 0.24
N LYS A 50 -8.45 5.06 0.83
CA LYS A 50 -9.66 4.67 0.09
C LYS A 50 -10.22 5.84 -0.74
N ASP A 51 -10.18 7.06 -0.22
CA ASP A 51 -10.59 8.26 -0.97
C ASP A 51 -9.67 8.54 -2.16
N LEU A 52 -8.35 8.48 -1.95
CA LEU A 52 -7.36 8.55 -3.01
C LEU A 52 -7.63 7.50 -4.10
N ALA A 53 -7.95 6.26 -3.70
CA ALA A 53 -8.25 5.19 -4.64
C ALA A 53 -9.53 5.42 -5.46
N LYS A 54 -10.52 6.14 -4.92
CA LYS A 54 -11.73 6.55 -5.67
C LYS A 54 -11.37 7.58 -6.75
N HIS A 55 -10.48 8.52 -6.44
CA HIS A 55 -10.11 9.64 -7.31
C HIS A 55 -9.01 9.29 -8.34
N ARG A 56 -7.98 8.55 -7.97
CA ARG A 56 -6.86 8.19 -8.86
C ARG A 56 -7.19 6.98 -9.72
N LYS A 57 -7.26 7.17 -11.04
CA LYS A 57 -7.55 6.10 -11.99
C LYS A 57 -6.38 5.13 -12.09
N PHE A 58 -6.70 3.84 -12.17
CA PHE A 58 -5.77 2.77 -12.51
C PHE A 58 -6.33 2.02 -13.72
N SER A 59 -5.50 1.70 -14.70
CA SER A 59 -5.91 1.26 -16.03
C SER A 59 -6.85 0.05 -15.97
N GLY A 60 -8.01 0.16 -16.63
CA GLY A 60 -9.00 -0.92 -16.73
C GLY A 60 -9.74 -1.29 -15.44
N LYS A 61 -9.53 -0.57 -14.33
CA LYS A 61 -10.14 -0.88 -13.02
C LYS A 61 -11.18 0.16 -12.60
N ASN A 62 -12.35 -0.32 -12.21
CA ASN A 62 -13.41 0.56 -11.72
C ASN A 62 -13.12 1.06 -10.29
N LYS A 63 -13.98 1.94 -9.73
CA LYS A 63 -13.80 2.47 -8.36
C LYS A 63 -13.78 1.37 -7.30
N ARG A 64 -14.64 0.36 -7.44
CA ARG A 64 -14.79 -0.72 -6.47
C ARG A 64 -13.58 -1.64 -6.47
N GLU A 65 -13.06 -2.01 -7.64
CA GLU A 65 -11.84 -2.82 -7.76
C GLU A 65 -10.62 -2.10 -7.18
N ARG A 66 -10.52 -0.78 -7.38
CA ARG A 66 -9.43 0.03 -6.80
C ARG A 66 -9.49 0.07 -5.28
N VAL A 67 -10.68 0.24 -4.71
CA VAL A 67 -10.86 0.22 -3.24
C VAL A 67 -10.64 -1.19 -2.69
N CYS A 68 -11.13 -2.22 -3.37
CA CYS A 68 -10.91 -3.63 -2.98
C CYS A 68 -9.42 -3.94 -2.87
N ALA A 69 -8.60 -3.49 -3.82
CA ALA A 69 -7.16 -3.70 -3.77
C ALA A 69 -6.48 -3.05 -2.55
N ILE A 70 -6.98 -1.92 -2.06
CA ILE A 70 -6.51 -1.31 -0.81
C ILE A 70 -6.80 -2.24 0.37
N GLU A 71 -8.00 -2.82 0.41
CA GLU A 71 -8.42 -3.74 1.47
C GLU A 71 -7.66 -5.06 1.42
N GLU A 72 -7.41 -5.61 0.22
CA GLU A 72 -6.61 -6.83 0.03
C GLU A 72 -5.16 -6.65 0.49
N VAL A 73 -4.54 -5.50 0.21
CA VAL A 73 -3.18 -5.21 0.72
C VAL A 73 -3.20 -5.10 2.24
N LEU A 74 -4.20 -4.44 2.84
CA LEU A 74 -4.30 -4.31 4.29
C LEU A 74 -4.52 -5.67 4.98
N ASP A 75 -5.35 -6.54 4.40
CA ASP A 75 -5.62 -7.90 4.90
C ASP A 75 -4.36 -8.79 4.86
N GLY A 76 -3.52 -8.61 3.84
CA GLY A 76 -2.24 -9.31 3.72
C GLY A 76 -1.13 -8.81 4.65
N LEU A 77 -1.33 -7.70 5.38
CA LEU A 77 -0.33 -7.12 6.27
C LEU A 77 -0.60 -7.45 7.73
N GLY A 78 0.46 -7.82 8.44
CA GLY A 78 0.43 -7.97 9.89
C GLY A 78 0.50 -6.62 10.62
N ASP A 79 -0.07 -6.59 11.83
CA ASP A 79 0.07 -5.53 12.83
C ASP A 79 1.54 -5.36 13.28
N SER A 80 2.24 -6.48 13.42
CA SER A 80 3.64 -6.56 13.78
C SER A 80 4.47 -7.18 12.65
N CYS A 81 5.78 -6.90 12.56
CA CYS A 81 6.62 -7.69 11.66
C CYS A 81 7.29 -8.84 12.38
N SER A 82 7.15 -10.00 11.75
CA SER A 82 7.62 -11.31 12.17
C SER A 82 9.14 -11.38 12.35
N GLY A 83 9.92 -10.43 11.79
CA GLY A 83 11.37 -10.37 11.99
C GLY A 83 11.82 -9.80 13.33
N CYS A 84 10.95 -9.06 14.04
CA CYS A 84 11.30 -8.47 15.35
C CYS A 84 11.06 -9.41 16.54
N GLU A 85 10.52 -10.60 16.29
CA GLU A 85 10.34 -11.64 17.31
C GLU A 85 11.65 -12.36 17.62
#